data_AF-A0A930FSA8-F1
#
_entry.id   AF-A0A930FSA8-F1
#
_cell.length_a   1.000
_cell.length_b   1.000
_cell.length_c   1.000
_cell.angle_alpha   90.00
_cell.angle_beta   90.00
_cell.angle_gamma   90.00
#
_symmetry.space_group_name_H-M   'P 1'
#
loop_
_entity.id
_entity.type
_entity.pdbx_description
1 polymer ?
#
loop_
_entity_poly.entity_id
_entity_poly.type
_entity_poly.pdbx_seq_one_letter_code
_entity_poly.pdbx_strand_id
1 'polypeptide(L)' 'LGNSALDMTDQLEYGWDNGAGVKFWTAKAGVAVQKNVELDAYFNFGAKTYDSQAENPANTWGVELNYAF' A
#
# COMPACT_ATOMS: atom_id res chain seq x y z
N LEU A 1 -17.07 -1.54 3.04
CA LEU A 1 -16.59 -2.14 1.79
C LEU A 1 -15.08 -1.95 1.76
N GLY A 2 -14.33 -3.06 1.73
CA GLY A 2 -12.89 -3.17 1.47
C GLY A 2 -11.96 -2.19 2.18
N ASN A 3 -11.67 -2.41 3.47
CA ASN A 3 -10.53 -1.78 4.14
C ASN A 3 -9.38 -2.79 4.12
N SER A 4 -8.62 -2.83 3.03
CA SER A 4 -7.29 -3.41 3.04
C SER A 4 -6.28 -2.25 3.13
N ALA A 5 -6.38 -1.56 4.26
CA ALA A 5 -5.48 -0.53 4.73
C ALA A 5 -4.13 -1.10 5.22
N LEU A 6 -3.61 -2.18 4.62
CA LEU A 6 -2.39 -2.85 5.09
C LEU A 6 -1.15 -2.56 4.23
N ASP A 7 -1.23 -1.56 3.35
CA ASP A 7 -0.18 -1.33 2.36
C ASP A 7 0.17 0.13 2.14
N MET A 8 -0.77 0.94 1.65
CA MET A 8 -0.54 2.37 1.52
C MET A 8 -0.59 3.08 2.87
N THR A 9 -1.42 2.56 3.79
CA THR A 9 -1.50 3.06 5.17
C THR A 9 -0.20 2.84 5.91
N ASP A 10 0.50 1.71 5.71
CA ASP A 10 1.77 1.44 6.40
C ASP A 10 2.85 2.45 5.99
N GLN A 11 2.92 2.81 4.71
CA GLN A 11 3.84 3.85 4.21
C GLN A 11 3.45 5.26 4.67
N LEU A 12 2.14 5.55 4.75
CA LEU A 12 1.63 6.83 5.25
C LEU A 12 1.80 6.98 6.77
N GLU A 13 1.57 5.91 7.52
CA GLU A 13 1.74 5.82 8.97
C GLU A 13 3.22 5.90 9.34
N TYR A 14 4.09 5.23 8.59
CA TYR A 14 5.54 5.41 8.73
C TYR A 14 5.95 6.89 8.56
N GLY A 15 5.45 7.56 7.52
CA GLY A 15 5.73 8.98 7.30
C GLY A 15 5.23 9.88 8.41
N TRP A 16 4.00 9.62 8.88
CA TRP A 16 3.39 10.35 9.98
C TRP A 16 4.17 10.18 11.29
N ASP A 17 4.47 8.94 11.68
CA ASP A 17 5.15 8.60 12.93
C ASP A 17 6.59 9.13 12.98
N ASN A 18 7.26 9.17 11.82
CA ASN A 18 8.64 9.65 11.72
C ASN A 18 8.74 11.14 11.35
N GLY A 19 7.62 11.85 11.19
CA GLY A 19 7.61 13.23 10.72
C GLY A 19 8.35 13.41 9.39
N ALA A 20 8.25 12.42 8.50
CA ALA A 20 9.04 12.29 7.29
C ALA A 20 8.14 12.31 6.06
N GLY A 21 8.55 13.04 5.02
CA GLY A 21 7.97 12.86 3.70
C GLY A 21 8.38 11.51 3.14
N VAL A 22 7.46 10.77 2.52
CA VAL A 22 7.74 9.44 1.97
C VAL A 22 7.33 9.38 0.50
N LYS A 23 8.21 8.85 -0.37
CA LYS A 23 7.91 8.61 -1.80
C LYS A 23 8.16 7.15 -2.15
N PHE A 24 7.16 6.48 -2.71
CA PHE A 24 7.22 5.09 -3.15
C PHE A 24 6.54 4.90 -4.50
N TRP A 25 6.75 3.71 -5.07
CA TRP A 25 6.04 3.25 -6.27
C TRP A 25 5.26 1.99 -5.93
N THR A 26 4.05 1.88 -6.46
CA THR A 26 3.18 0.71 -6.30
C THR A 26 2.95 0.04 -7.65
N ALA A 27 3.13 -1.28 -7.72
CA ALA A 27 2.62 -2.10 -8.79
C ALA A 27 1.38 -2.85 -8.30
N LYS A 28 0.26 -2.74 -9.02
CA LYS A 28 -1.00 -3.44 -8.72
C LYS A 28 -1.44 -4.28 -9.91
N ALA A 29 -1.93 -5.49 -9.64
CA ALA A 29 -2.60 -6.34 -10.60
C ALA A 29 -3.94 -6.81 -10.02
N GLY A 30 -5.02 -6.64 -10.78
CA GLY A 30 -6.38 -6.99 -10.36
C GLY A 30 -7.07 -7.89 -11.37
N VAL A 31 -7.88 -8.83 -10.87
CA VAL A 31 -8.73 -9.69 -11.68
C VAL A 31 -10.17 -9.68 -11.17
N ALA A 32 -11.11 -9.39 -12.07
CA ALA A 32 -12.53 -9.56 -11.81
C ALA A 32 -12.86 -11.06 -11.84
N VAL A 33 -13.07 -11.65 -10.67
CA VAL A 33 -13.32 -13.09 -10.52
C VAL A 33 -14.78 -13.41 -10.87
N GLN A 34 -15.71 -12.56 -10.42
CA GLN A 34 -17.15 -12.66 -10.71
C GLN A 34 -17.78 -11.27 -10.72
N LYS A 35 -19.05 -11.17 -11.11
CA LYS A 35 -19.81 -9.93 -10.97
C LYS A 35 -19.78 -9.49 -9.50
N ASN A 36 -19.31 -8.26 -9.28
CA ASN A 36 -19.10 -7.65 -7.98
C ASN A 36 -18.02 -8.31 -7.09
N VAL A 37 -17.14 -9.15 -7.64
CA VAL A 37 -16.01 -9.76 -6.92
C VAL A 37 -14.70 -9.50 -7.67
N GLU A 38 -13.79 -8.79 -7.02
CA GLU A 38 -12.45 -8.45 -7.56
C GLU A 38 -11.37 -8.97 -6.60
N LEU A 39 -10.35 -9.60 -7.17
CA LEU A 39 -9.15 -10.02 -6.45
C LEU A 39 -7.99 -9.14 -6.91
N ASP A 40 -7.41 -8.42 -5.96
CA ASP A 40 -6.30 -7.50 -6.18
C ASP A 40 -5.04 -7.99 -5.49
N ALA A 41 -3.90 -7.84 -6.14
CA ALA A 41 -2.58 -8.01 -5.54
C ALA A 41 -1.74 -6.77 -5.83
N TYR A 42 -0.91 -6.39 -4.87
CA TYR A 42 -0.03 -5.22 -5.01
C TYR A 42 1.33 -5.45 -4.36
N PHE A 43 2.30 -4.68 -4.84
CA PHE A 43 3.66 -4.64 -4.33
C PHE A 43 4.15 -3.18 -4.33
N ASN A 44 4.73 -2.75 -3.21
CA ASN A 44 5.27 -1.42 -3.03
C ASN A 44 6.78 -1.50 -2.94
N PHE A 45 7.43 -0.81 -3.85
CA PHE A 45 8.87 -0.66 -3.85
C PHE A 45 9.24 0.30 -2.72
N GLY A 46 10.19 -0.15 -1.89
CA GLY A 46 10.64 0.50 -0.66
C GLY A 46 10.84 1.97 -0.86
N ALA A 47 10.20 2.73 0.01
CA ALA A 47 10.07 4.15 -0.14
C ALA A 47 11.36 4.87 0.28
N LYS A 48 11.59 6.05 -0.27
CA LYS A 48 12.63 6.95 0.25
C LYS A 48 11.99 7.96 1.18
N THR A 49 12.54 8.08 2.38
CA THR A 49 12.26 9.23 3.24
C THR A 49 12.94 10.47 2.65
N TYR A 50 12.28 11.61 2.76
CA TYR A 50 12.83 12.91 2.47
C TYR A 50 12.40 13.88 3.58
N ASP A 51 13.17 14.94 3.78
CA ASP A 51 12.98 15.93 4.85
C ASP A 51 13.10 15.38 6.28
N SER A 52 13.72 14.19 6.47
CA SER A 52 14.08 13.65 7.78
C SER A 52 15.37 12.80 7.72
N GLN A 53 15.88 12.41 8.89
CA GLN A 53 16.96 11.41 9.04
C GLN A 53 16.40 10.00 9.31
N ALA A 54 15.08 9.81 9.14
CA ALA A 54 14.44 8.52 9.37
C ALA A 54 14.90 7.49 8.33
N GLU A 55 14.92 6.23 8.73
CA GLU A 55 15.30 5.13 7.85
C GLU A 55 14.35 5.03 6.64
N ASN A 56 14.81 4.41 5.56
CA ASN A 56 13.93 4.17 4.41
C ASN A 56 12.97 3.02 4.74
N PRO A 57 11.66 3.17 4.46
CA PRO A 57 10.70 2.08 4.58
C PRO A 57 11.09 0.85 3.78
N ALA A 58 10.81 -0.32 4.35
CA ALA A 58 10.94 -1.59 3.66
C ALA A 58 9.90 -1.72 2.53
N ASN A 59 10.12 -2.68 1.63
CA ASN A 59 9.12 -3.06 0.62
C ASN A 59 7.91 -3.71 1.33
N THR A 60 6.70 -3.42 0.84
CA THR A 60 5.45 -4.03 1.33
C THR A 60 4.69 -4.69 0.18
N TRP A 61 3.85 -5.67 0.51
CA TRP A 61 3.01 -6.36 -0.48
C TRP A 61 1.75 -6.86 0.18
N GLY A 62 0.72 -7.15 -0.63
CA GLY A 62 -0.53 -7.66 -0.12
C GLY A 62 -1.49 -8.08 -1.20
N VAL A 63 -2.60 -8.67 -0.75
CA VAL A 63 -3.66 -9.23 -1.58
C VAL A 63 -5.00 -8.88 -0.94
N GLU A 64 -5.97 -8.46 -1.74
CA GLU A 64 -7.30 -8.04 -1.31
C GLU A 64 -8.38 -8.74 -2.11
N LEU A 65 -9.44 -9.17 -1.43
CA LEU A 65 -10.66 -9.65 -2.06
C LEU A 65 -11.78 -8.65 -1.80
N ASN A 66 -12.21 -7.99 -2.88
CA ASN A 66 -13.20 -6.93 -2.87
C ASN A 66 -14.56 -7.48 -3.32
N TYR A 67 -15.60 -7.29 -2.49
CA TYR A 67 -16.98 -7.66 -2.78
C TYR A 67 -17.87 -6.41 -2.75
N ALA A 68 -18.64 -6.13 -3.82
CA ALA A 68 -19.58 -5.00 -3.90
C ALA A 68 -21.05 -5.46 -3.96
N PHE A 69 -21.99 -4.65 -3.46
CA PHE A 69 -23.42 -4.94 -3.47
C PHE A 69 -24.19 -4.01 -4.39
#